data_AF-A0A9R0UW20-F1
#
_entry.id   AF-A0A9R0UW20-F1
#
_cell.length_a   1.000
_cell.length_b   1.000
_cell.length_c   1.000
_cell.angle_alpha   90.00
_cell.angle_beta   90.00
_cell.angle_gamma   90.00
#
_symmetry.space_group_name_H-M   'P 1'
#
loop_
_entity.id
_entity.type
_entity.pdbx_description
1 polymer ?
#
loop_
_entity_poly.entity_id
_entity_poly.type
_entity_poly.pdbx_seq_one_letter_code
_entity_poly.pdbx_strand_id
1 'polypeptide(L)'
;MDPLLRSELIRYGELAQACYDAFDYDLASRYCGSCKYPRRAFFERLGMPDAARGYSVTRYLYATSNFRFPNFFSGRSRADAKLWSQRANWIGYVAVSTDEESARLGRRDIAIAWRGTITRLEWVSDLMDYLRPVADEGIPCPDPEVKVESGFVDLYTDKDPSCRFCKYSAREQVLVEVRKLVAHHTALGEDVSISVTGHSLGSSLAILGAYDIAESAANLSNGVQRAGV
;
A
#
# COMPACT_ATOMS: atom_id res chain seq x y z
N MET A 1 18.37 3.67 -21.94
CA MET A 1 18.07 3.36 -20.53
C MET A 1 19.07 2.31 -20.09
N ASP A 2 19.75 2.55 -18.98
CA ASP A 2 20.68 1.61 -18.37
C ASP A 2 20.00 0.23 -18.13
N PRO A 3 20.67 -0.90 -18.41
CA PRO A 3 20.06 -2.22 -18.26
C PRO A 3 19.61 -2.55 -16.84
N LEU A 4 20.39 -2.16 -15.82
CA LEU A 4 20.04 -2.38 -14.41
C LEU A 4 18.85 -1.53 -14.00
N LEU A 5 18.84 -0.25 -14.40
CA LEU A 5 17.68 0.61 -14.16
C LEU A 5 16.41 0.03 -14.79
N ARG A 6 16.50 -0.46 -16.03
CA ARG A 6 15.37 -1.10 -16.73
C ARG A 6 14.86 -2.32 -15.95
N SER A 7 15.76 -3.22 -15.51
CA SER A 7 15.34 -4.42 -14.78
C SER A 7 14.66 -4.09 -13.46
N GLU A 8 15.18 -3.10 -12.73
CA GLU A 8 14.59 -2.67 -11.45
C GLU A 8 13.24 -1.98 -11.64
N LEU A 9 13.07 -1.14 -12.68
CA LEU A 9 11.78 -0.56 -13.04
C LEU A 9 10.74 -1.62 -13.40
N ILE A 10 11.13 -2.64 -14.17
CA ILE A 10 10.24 -3.76 -14.51
C ILE A 10 9.84 -4.50 -13.23
N ARG A 11 10.80 -4.83 -12.36
CA ARG A 11 10.56 -5.57 -11.12
C ARG A 11 9.55 -4.84 -10.21
N TYR A 12 9.76 -3.55 -9.91
CA TYR A 12 8.81 -2.80 -9.08
C TYR A 12 7.48 -2.52 -9.79
N GLY A 13 7.48 -2.47 -11.14
CA GLY A 13 6.27 -2.41 -11.94
C GLY A 13 5.44 -3.70 -11.83
N GLU A 14 6.09 -4.86 -11.88
CA GLU A 14 5.46 -6.17 -11.68
C GLU A 14 4.87 -6.31 -10.27
N LEU A 15 5.55 -5.79 -9.23
CA LEU A 15 4.99 -5.76 -7.87
C LEU A 15 3.71 -4.91 -7.78
N ALA A 16 3.64 -3.79 -8.50
CA ALA A 16 2.42 -3.00 -8.62
C ALA A 16 1.35 -3.76 -9.44
N GLN A 17 1.73 -4.44 -10.52
CA GLN A 17 0.83 -5.23 -11.35
C GLN A 17 0.20 -6.40 -10.58
N ALA A 18 0.97 -7.06 -9.69
CA ALA A 18 0.48 -8.11 -8.81
C ALA A 18 -0.75 -7.68 -7.99
N CYS A 19 -0.89 -6.38 -7.71
CA CYS A 19 -2.07 -5.85 -7.05
C CYS A 19 -3.33 -5.97 -7.91
N TYR A 20 -3.23 -5.70 -9.21
CA TYR A 20 -4.36 -5.82 -10.12
C TYR A 20 -4.76 -7.28 -10.31
N ASP A 21 -3.77 -8.15 -10.52
CA ASP A 21 -4.01 -9.57 -10.81
C ASP A 21 -4.65 -10.30 -9.61
N ALA A 22 -4.21 -9.95 -8.39
CA ALA A 22 -4.71 -10.53 -7.16
C ALA A 22 -6.05 -9.96 -6.68
N PHE A 23 -6.51 -8.82 -7.21
CA PHE A 23 -7.74 -8.19 -6.72
C PHE A 23 -8.99 -8.86 -7.28
N ASP A 24 -9.92 -9.21 -6.39
CA ASP A 24 -11.24 -9.72 -6.76
C ASP A 24 -12.17 -8.56 -7.08
N TYR A 25 -12.39 -8.31 -8.37
CA TYR A 25 -13.31 -7.29 -8.87
C TYR A 25 -14.67 -7.85 -9.30
N ASP A 26 -14.89 -9.17 -9.21
CA ASP A 26 -16.14 -9.78 -9.66
C ASP A 26 -17.28 -9.36 -8.73
N LEU A 27 -18.21 -8.54 -9.23
CA LEU A 27 -19.35 -8.04 -8.47
C LEU A 27 -20.31 -9.16 -8.02
N ALA A 28 -20.26 -10.34 -8.66
CA ALA A 28 -21.00 -11.51 -8.22
C ALA A 28 -20.27 -12.29 -7.11
N SER A 29 -18.98 -12.03 -6.89
CA SER A 29 -18.20 -12.68 -5.85
C SER A 29 -18.56 -12.15 -4.46
N ARG A 30 -18.72 -13.07 -3.50
CA ARG A 30 -18.83 -12.72 -2.07
C ARG A 30 -17.55 -12.11 -1.51
N TYR A 31 -16.44 -12.24 -2.23
CA TYR A 31 -15.12 -11.72 -1.89
C TYR A 31 -14.74 -10.48 -2.72
N CYS A 32 -15.68 -9.92 -3.50
CA CYS A 32 -15.47 -8.67 -4.24
C CYS A 32 -14.87 -7.58 -3.34
N GLY A 33 -13.74 -7.02 -3.73
CA GLY A 33 -12.99 -6.06 -2.92
C GLY A 33 -11.81 -6.66 -2.14
N SER A 34 -11.64 -7.98 -2.11
CA SER A 34 -10.53 -8.64 -1.39
C SER A 34 -9.37 -9.00 -2.31
N CYS A 35 -8.29 -9.52 -1.71
CA CYS A 35 -7.26 -10.27 -2.44
C CYS A 35 -7.71 -11.74 -2.61
N LYS A 36 -7.56 -12.29 -3.82
CA LYS A 36 -7.91 -13.69 -4.18
C LYS A 36 -7.03 -14.72 -3.48
N TYR A 37 -5.80 -14.35 -3.14
CA TYR A 37 -4.78 -15.28 -2.69
C TYR A 37 -4.38 -15.07 -1.23
N PRO A 38 -4.06 -16.15 -0.48
CA PRO A 38 -3.49 -16.02 0.85
C PRO A 38 -2.06 -15.51 0.77
N ARG A 39 -1.67 -14.71 1.77
CA ARG A 39 -0.38 -14.01 1.82
C ARG A 39 0.84 -14.89 1.56
N ARG A 40 0.86 -16.10 2.13
CA ARG A 40 1.99 -17.04 2.02
C ARG A 40 2.20 -17.63 0.62
N ALA A 41 1.17 -17.61 -0.22
CA ALA A 41 1.20 -18.15 -1.58
C ALA A 41 0.86 -17.07 -2.62
N PHE A 42 1.04 -15.79 -2.27
CA PHE A 42 0.59 -14.66 -3.08
C PHE A 42 1.22 -14.66 -4.48
N PHE A 43 2.55 -14.56 -4.56
CA PHE A 43 3.27 -14.55 -5.84
C PHE A 43 3.24 -15.91 -6.56
N GLU A 44 3.26 -17.01 -5.81
CA GLU A 44 3.16 -18.37 -6.39
C GLU A 44 1.83 -18.56 -7.12
N ARG A 45 0.70 -18.23 -6.49
CA ARG A 45 -0.63 -18.38 -7.10
C ARG A 45 -0.91 -17.37 -8.21
N LEU A 46 -0.17 -16.26 -8.23
CA LEU A 46 -0.16 -15.31 -9.34
C LEU A 46 0.65 -15.80 -10.55
N GLY A 47 1.40 -16.90 -10.42
CA GLY A 47 2.31 -17.35 -11.48
C GLY A 47 3.50 -16.40 -11.65
N MET A 48 3.94 -15.75 -10.57
CA MET A 48 5.08 -14.84 -10.54
C MET A 48 6.26 -15.49 -9.79
N PRO A 49 6.90 -16.53 -10.35
CA PRO A 49 7.89 -17.32 -9.64
C PRO A 49 9.14 -16.52 -9.26
N ASP A 50 9.51 -15.51 -10.05
CA ASP A 50 10.66 -14.66 -9.76
C ASP A 50 10.40 -13.78 -8.53
N ALA A 51 9.23 -13.13 -8.48
CA ALA A 51 8.79 -12.41 -7.28
C ALA A 51 8.60 -13.35 -6.08
N ALA A 52 8.11 -14.57 -6.28
CA ALA A 52 7.92 -15.56 -5.22
C ALA A 52 9.24 -16.03 -4.60
N ARG A 53 10.31 -16.12 -5.40
CA ARG A 53 11.66 -16.41 -4.90
C ARG A 53 12.30 -15.19 -4.26
N GLY A 54 11.97 -14.00 -4.75
CA GLY A 54 12.61 -12.76 -4.32
C GLY A 54 11.98 -12.10 -3.09
N TYR A 55 10.67 -12.25 -2.87
CA TYR A 55 9.93 -11.49 -1.86
C TYR A 55 8.91 -12.34 -1.12
N SER A 56 8.78 -12.07 0.18
CA SER A 56 7.74 -12.63 1.05
C SER A 56 6.79 -11.54 1.49
N VAL A 57 5.49 -11.69 1.17
CA VAL A 57 4.47 -10.74 1.63
C VAL A 57 4.30 -10.86 3.15
N THR A 58 4.44 -9.75 3.87
CA THR A 58 4.37 -9.71 5.34
C THR A 58 3.03 -9.20 5.85
N ARG A 59 2.39 -8.28 5.10
CA ARG A 59 1.08 -7.71 5.45
C ARG A 59 0.26 -7.35 4.22
N TYR A 60 -1.06 -7.54 4.33
CA TYR A 60 -2.05 -6.95 3.42
C TYR A 60 -2.57 -5.64 3.99
N LEU A 61 -2.82 -4.69 3.09
CA LEU A 61 -3.28 -3.36 3.39
C LEU A 61 -4.75 -3.22 3.00
N TYR A 62 -5.53 -2.60 3.88
CA TYR A 62 -6.95 -2.34 3.66
C TYR A 62 -7.27 -0.87 3.90
N ALA A 63 -8.11 -0.30 3.05
CA ALA A 63 -8.64 1.06 3.21
C ALA A 63 -10.17 1.01 3.30
N THR A 64 -10.77 2.00 3.97
CA THR A 64 -12.23 2.13 4.04
C THR A 64 -12.80 2.32 2.64
N SER A 65 -13.97 1.76 2.39
CA SER A 65 -14.73 1.98 1.15
C SER A 65 -15.69 3.16 1.27
N ASN A 66 -15.44 4.10 2.19
CA ASN A 66 -16.27 5.31 2.35
C ASN A 66 -16.03 6.32 1.23
N PHE A 67 -14.92 6.19 0.48
CA PHE A 67 -14.90 6.72 -0.87
C PHE A 67 -16.07 6.13 -1.63
N ARG A 68 -16.97 7.00 -2.04
CA ARG A 68 -17.91 6.73 -3.12
C ARG A 68 -17.05 6.36 -4.33
N PHE A 69 -16.62 5.11 -4.44
CA PHE A 69 -16.29 4.53 -5.73
C PHE A 69 -17.58 4.71 -6.52
N PRO A 70 -17.62 5.62 -7.52
CA PRO A 70 -18.87 6.07 -8.13
C PRO A 70 -19.66 4.84 -8.54
N ASN A 71 -20.83 4.64 -7.93
CA ASN A 71 -21.89 3.73 -8.34
C ASN A 71 -21.52 2.36 -8.98
N PHE A 72 -20.38 1.74 -8.63
CA PHE A 72 -20.07 0.37 -9.11
C PHE A 72 -20.77 -0.71 -8.27
N PHE A 73 -21.21 -0.34 -7.06
CA PHE A 73 -21.88 -1.25 -6.15
C PHE A 73 -23.37 -0.95 -5.93
N SER A 74 -23.92 0.00 -6.68
CA SER A 74 -25.30 0.48 -6.56
C SER A 74 -26.30 -0.26 -7.47
N GLY A 75 -25.98 -1.48 -7.91
CA GLY A 75 -26.82 -2.26 -8.82
C GLY A 75 -27.60 -3.42 -8.20
N ARG A 76 -27.26 -3.88 -6.99
CA ARG A 76 -28.00 -4.92 -6.27
C ARG A 76 -27.97 -4.61 -4.78
N SER A 77 -29.09 -4.85 -4.10
CA SER A 77 -29.21 -4.73 -2.65
C SER A 77 -28.06 -5.50 -1.97
N ARG A 78 -27.01 -4.77 -1.57
CA ARG A 78 -25.87 -5.30 -0.79
C ARG A 78 -26.29 -5.79 0.60
N ALA A 79 -27.57 -5.64 0.95
CA ALA A 79 -28.18 -6.03 2.21
C ALA A 79 -28.30 -7.55 2.39
N ASP A 80 -28.40 -8.34 1.31
CA ASP A 80 -28.77 -9.77 1.41
C ASP A 80 -27.61 -10.77 1.15
N ALA A 81 -26.44 -10.30 0.70
CA ALA A 81 -25.29 -11.17 0.51
C ALA A 81 -24.31 -11.03 1.69
N LYS A 82 -23.96 -12.17 2.31
CA LYS A 82 -22.90 -12.30 3.32
C LYS A 82 -21.52 -11.99 2.70
N LEU A 83 -21.29 -10.72 2.39
CA LEU A 83 -20.04 -10.18 1.86
C LEU A 83 -18.93 -10.30 2.91
N TRP A 84 -17.69 -10.46 2.45
CA TRP A 84 -16.53 -10.52 3.35
C TRP A 84 -16.30 -9.20 4.09
N SER A 85 -16.61 -8.07 3.45
CA SER A 85 -16.65 -6.73 4.05
C SER A 85 -17.58 -5.82 3.25
N GLN A 86 -18.36 -5.00 3.96
CA GLN A 86 -19.22 -3.97 3.38
C GLN A 86 -18.53 -2.60 3.29
N ARG A 87 -17.38 -2.45 3.99
CA ARG A 87 -16.76 -1.15 4.29
C ARG A 87 -15.25 -1.09 4.08
N ALA A 88 -14.64 -2.16 3.57
CA ALA A 88 -13.19 -2.27 3.40
C ALA A 88 -12.85 -2.84 2.04
N ASN A 89 -11.80 -2.32 1.41
CA ASN A 89 -11.20 -2.88 0.21
C ASN A 89 -9.73 -3.16 0.45
N TRP A 90 -9.24 -4.27 -0.12
CA TRP A 90 -7.82 -4.55 -0.22
C TRP A 90 -7.17 -3.53 -1.16
N ILE A 91 -6.15 -2.83 -0.69
CA ILE A 91 -5.53 -1.68 -1.38
C ILE A 91 -4.04 -1.89 -1.64
N GLY A 92 -3.47 -3.02 -1.26
CA GLY A 92 -2.06 -3.30 -1.49
C GLY A 92 -1.45 -4.23 -0.46
N TYR A 93 -0.13 -4.28 -0.43
CA TYR A 93 0.63 -5.14 0.47
C TYR A 93 2.01 -4.59 0.79
N VAL A 94 2.58 -5.10 1.89
CA VAL A 94 3.99 -4.95 2.26
C VAL A 94 4.66 -6.30 2.09
N ALA A 95 5.82 -6.32 1.44
CA ALA A 95 6.67 -7.48 1.26
C ALA A 95 8.11 -7.14 1.63
N VAL A 96 8.89 -8.18 1.95
CA VAL A 96 10.31 -8.05 2.26
C VAL A 96 11.10 -9.01 1.40
N SER A 97 12.28 -8.59 0.93
CA SER A 97 13.15 -9.45 0.14
C SER A 97 13.59 -10.68 0.94
N THR A 98 13.75 -11.81 0.26
CA THR A 98 14.34 -13.04 0.82
C THR A 98 15.85 -12.88 1.02
N ASP A 99 16.51 -13.83 1.67
CA ASP A 99 17.95 -13.76 1.91
C ASP A 99 18.72 -13.83 0.59
N GLU A 100 18.26 -14.67 -0.34
CA GLU A 100 18.81 -14.80 -1.69
C GLU A 100 18.70 -13.48 -2.46
N GLU A 101 17.54 -12.83 -2.41
CA GLU A 101 17.33 -11.56 -3.11
C GLU A 101 18.05 -10.40 -2.43
N SER A 102 18.15 -10.41 -1.10
CA SER A 102 18.91 -9.40 -0.37
C SER A 102 20.41 -9.51 -0.67
N ALA A 103 20.93 -10.72 -0.83
CA ALA A 103 22.32 -10.94 -1.29
C ALA A 103 22.53 -10.41 -2.72
N ARG A 104 21.54 -10.54 -3.61
CA ARG A 104 21.58 -9.97 -4.96
C ARG A 104 21.52 -8.44 -4.97
N LEU A 105 20.68 -7.85 -4.11
CA LEU A 105 20.45 -6.41 -4.02
C LEU A 105 21.51 -5.67 -3.19
N GLY A 106 22.26 -6.40 -2.35
CA GLY A 106 23.22 -5.86 -1.40
C GLY A 106 22.59 -5.25 -0.13
N ARG A 107 21.28 -5.41 0.06
CA ARG A 107 20.50 -4.85 1.18
C ARG A 107 19.15 -5.58 1.31
N ARG A 108 18.54 -5.50 2.49
CA ARG A 108 17.16 -5.94 2.73
C ARG A 108 16.18 -4.90 2.21
N ASP A 109 15.42 -5.24 1.18
CA ASP A 109 14.41 -4.34 0.62
C ASP A 109 13.02 -4.63 1.19
N ILE A 110 12.40 -3.59 1.75
CA ILE A 110 11.00 -3.59 2.16
C ILE A 110 10.21 -2.94 1.03
N ALA A 111 9.49 -3.75 0.27
CA ALA A 111 8.65 -3.29 -0.83
C ALA A 111 7.21 -3.03 -0.37
N ILE A 112 6.67 -1.87 -0.69
CA ILE A 112 5.28 -1.49 -0.43
C ILE A 112 4.61 -1.27 -1.78
N ALA A 113 3.64 -2.11 -2.12
CA ALA A 113 2.92 -2.04 -3.37
C ALA A 113 1.47 -1.60 -3.14
N TRP A 114 1.09 -0.49 -3.76
CA TRP A 114 -0.26 0.06 -3.71
C TRP A 114 -1.05 -0.28 -4.98
N ARG A 115 -2.26 -0.80 -4.78
CA ARG A 115 -3.20 -1.10 -5.85
C ARG A 115 -3.75 0.19 -6.44
N GLY A 116 -3.73 0.28 -7.77
CA GLY A 116 -4.44 1.34 -8.47
C GLY A 116 -5.96 1.12 -8.54
N THR A 117 -6.64 1.94 -9.35
CA THR A 117 -8.04 1.71 -9.73
C THR A 117 -8.16 0.89 -11.01
N ILE A 118 -9.26 0.13 -11.11
CA ILE A 118 -9.57 -0.71 -12.28
C ILE A 118 -10.34 0.09 -13.34
N THR A 119 -11.27 0.96 -12.95
CA THR A 119 -12.02 1.86 -13.84
C THR A 119 -11.67 3.33 -13.52
N ARG A 120 -11.12 4.04 -14.51
CA ARG A 120 -10.25 5.21 -14.27
C ARG A 120 -10.96 6.57 -14.19
N LEU A 121 -12.06 6.80 -14.90
CA LEU A 121 -12.44 8.17 -15.24
C LEU A 121 -13.25 8.89 -14.16
N GLU A 122 -14.35 8.30 -13.70
CA GLU A 122 -15.24 8.96 -12.74
C GLU A 122 -14.58 9.08 -11.36
N TRP A 123 -13.85 8.04 -10.95
CA TRP A 123 -13.20 8.01 -9.64
C TRP A 123 -12.06 9.02 -9.49
N VAL A 124 -11.30 9.31 -10.56
CA VAL A 124 -10.25 10.34 -10.51
C VAL A 124 -10.88 11.72 -10.26
N SER A 125 -12.05 11.99 -10.85
CA SER A 125 -12.76 13.25 -10.63
C SER A 125 -13.29 13.39 -9.20
N ASP A 126 -13.85 12.31 -8.64
CA ASP A 126 -14.41 12.32 -7.27
C ASP A 126 -13.34 12.48 -6.19
N LEU A 127 -12.12 12.04 -6.47
CA LEU A 127 -11.01 12.29 -5.58
C LEU A 127 -10.60 13.76 -5.63
N MET A 128 -10.25 14.29 -6.81
CA MET A 128 -9.51 15.55 -7.02
C MET A 128 -10.28 16.85 -6.69
N ASP A 129 -11.19 16.83 -5.72
CA ASP A 129 -12.14 17.92 -5.48
C ASP A 129 -11.49 19.13 -4.81
N TYR A 130 -10.54 18.94 -3.89
CA TYR A 130 -9.80 20.03 -3.24
C TYR A 130 -8.53 19.55 -2.51
N LEU A 131 -7.66 20.50 -2.14
CA LEU A 131 -6.41 20.25 -1.42
C LEU A 131 -6.58 20.51 0.09
N ARG A 132 -5.99 19.66 0.93
CA ARG A 132 -5.92 19.81 2.39
C ARG A 132 -4.48 19.80 2.90
N PRO A 133 -4.14 20.58 3.94
CA PRO A 133 -2.82 20.50 4.57
C PRO A 133 -2.55 19.09 5.11
N VAL A 134 -1.38 18.51 4.81
CA VAL A 134 -1.03 17.15 5.27
C VAL A 134 -0.94 17.06 6.80
N ALA A 135 -0.56 18.17 7.45
CA ALA A 135 -0.43 18.27 8.90
C ALA A 135 -1.76 18.07 9.62
N ASP A 136 -2.85 18.59 9.06
CA ASP A 136 -4.21 18.46 9.63
C ASP A 136 -4.70 17.01 9.59
N GLU A 137 -4.16 16.21 8.67
CA GLU A 137 -4.45 14.79 8.49
C GLU A 137 -3.54 13.88 9.38
N GLY A 138 -2.77 14.50 10.28
CA GLY A 138 -1.91 13.82 11.24
C GLY A 138 -0.62 13.25 10.64
N ILE A 139 -0.27 13.64 9.41
CA ILE A 139 1.03 13.35 8.79
C ILE A 139 2.01 14.45 9.25
N PRO A 140 3.12 14.12 9.92
CA PRO A 140 4.08 15.14 10.33
C PRO A 140 4.57 15.93 9.13
N CYS A 141 4.61 17.25 9.26
CA CYS A 141 5.10 18.12 8.22
C CYS A 141 5.53 19.45 8.86
N PRO A 142 6.78 19.90 8.67
CA PRO A 142 7.24 21.17 9.21
C PRO A 142 6.69 22.38 8.43
N ASP A 143 6.27 22.19 7.18
CA ASP A 143 5.75 23.25 6.31
C ASP A 143 4.22 23.16 6.18
N PRO A 144 3.45 24.08 6.81
CA PRO A 144 1.99 24.05 6.78
C PRO A 144 1.39 24.31 5.40
N GLU A 145 2.16 24.80 4.43
CA GLU A 145 1.68 25.03 3.06
C GLU A 145 1.67 23.76 2.20
N VAL A 146 2.30 22.67 2.67
CA VAL A 146 2.27 21.38 1.98
C VAL A 146 0.87 20.80 2.06
N LYS A 147 0.27 20.60 0.89
CA LYS A 147 -1.09 20.08 0.75
C LYS A 147 -1.13 18.81 -0.07
N VAL A 148 -2.13 17.99 0.22
CA VAL A 148 -2.45 16.76 -0.47
C VAL A 148 -3.89 16.82 -0.97
N GLU A 149 -4.12 16.16 -2.07
CA GLU A 149 -5.45 15.93 -2.64
C GLU A 149 -6.31 15.19 -1.60
N SER A 150 -7.49 15.75 -1.28
CA SER A 150 -8.38 15.27 -0.21
C SER A 150 -8.80 13.82 -0.43
N GLY A 151 -9.02 13.43 -1.67
CA GLY A 151 -9.29 12.07 -2.09
C GLY A 151 -8.25 11.06 -1.61
N PHE A 152 -6.98 11.29 -1.98
CA PHE A 152 -5.89 10.37 -1.65
C PHE A 152 -5.65 10.28 -0.15
N VAL A 153 -5.75 11.39 0.58
CA VAL A 153 -5.47 11.38 2.02
C VAL A 153 -6.57 10.71 2.82
N ASP A 154 -7.85 10.93 2.50
CA ASP A 154 -8.95 10.19 3.14
C ASP A 154 -8.77 8.67 2.92
N LEU A 155 -8.39 8.23 1.72
CA LEU A 155 -8.18 6.79 1.46
C LEU A 155 -7.01 6.23 2.28
N TYR A 156 -6.03 7.07 2.58
CA TYR A 156 -4.85 6.72 3.34
C TYR A 156 -5.08 6.74 4.86
N THR A 157 -5.84 7.71 5.37
CA THR A 157 -5.99 8.01 6.81
C THR A 157 -7.32 7.57 7.41
N ASP A 158 -8.37 7.37 6.60
CA ASP A 158 -9.67 6.94 7.10
C ASP A 158 -9.64 5.57 7.75
N LYS A 159 -10.47 5.43 8.79
CA LYS A 159 -10.71 4.17 9.48
C LYS A 159 -12.14 4.08 9.96
N ASP A 160 -12.62 2.84 10.07
CA ASP A 160 -13.92 2.52 10.66
C ASP A 160 -13.69 1.59 11.85
N PRO A 161 -13.78 2.10 13.10
CA PRO A 161 -13.61 1.29 14.31
C PRO A 161 -14.58 0.10 14.41
N SER A 162 -15.72 0.16 13.72
CA SER A 162 -16.71 -0.93 13.66
C SER A 162 -16.39 -1.98 12.60
N CYS A 163 -15.46 -1.72 11.69
CA CYS A 163 -15.00 -2.66 10.67
C CYS A 163 -13.78 -3.46 11.16
N ARG A 164 -13.84 -4.79 11.10
CA ARG A 164 -12.72 -5.67 11.47
C ARG A 164 -11.42 -5.37 10.69
N PHE A 165 -11.54 -5.03 9.39
CA PHE A 165 -10.38 -4.84 8.51
C PHE A 165 -9.85 -3.41 8.53
N CYS A 166 -10.73 -2.43 8.74
CA CYS A 166 -10.39 -1.00 8.73
C CYS A 166 -10.48 -0.37 10.11
N LYS A 167 -10.36 -1.16 11.19
CA LYS A 167 -10.18 -0.63 12.56
C LYS A 167 -8.97 0.32 12.62
N TYR A 168 -7.97 0.03 11.81
CA TYR A 168 -6.81 0.88 11.57
C TYR A 168 -6.83 1.33 10.11
N SER A 169 -6.42 2.56 9.87
CA SER A 169 -6.24 3.14 8.53
C SER A 169 -5.16 2.43 7.74
N ALA A 170 -5.13 2.64 6.41
CA ALA A 170 -4.07 2.11 5.56
C ALA A 170 -2.69 2.65 5.99
N ARG A 171 -2.65 3.94 6.38
CA ARG A 171 -1.50 4.60 6.99
C ARG A 171 -0.98 3.86 8.21
N GLU A 172 -1.82 3.66 9.22
CA GLU A 172 -1.42 2.98 10.47
C GLU A 172 -0.93 1.55 10.19
N GLN A 173 -1.58 0.83 9.26
CA GLN A 173 -1.17 -0.52 8.87
C GLN A 173 0.23 -0.54 8.24
N VAL A 174 0.56 0.43 7.39
CA VAL A 174 1.89 0.55 6.76
C VAL A 174 2.94 0.94 7.78
N LEU A 175 2.72 2.02 8.54
CA LEU A 175 3.73 2.54 9.47
C LEU A 175 4.11 1.51 10.54
N VAL A 176 3.15 0.74 11.06
CA VAL A 176 3.42 -0.32 12.03
C VAL A 176 4.27 -1.44 11.41
N GLU A 177 3.95 -1.86 10.19
CA GLU A 177 4.66 -2.96 9.54
C GLU A 177 6.07 -2.55 9.11
N VAL A 178 6.22 -1.35 8.56
CA VAL A 178 7.52 -0.79 8.17
C VAL A 178 8.42 -0.66 9.39
N ARG A 179 7.95 -0.03 10.48
CA ARG A 179 8.74 0.09 11.71
C ARG A 179 9.18 -1.26 12.26
N LYS A 180 8.27 -2.25 12.24
CA LYS A 180 8.58 -3.62 12.68
C LYS A 180 9.69 -4.24 11.83
N LEU A 181 9.61 -4.13 10.51
CA LEU A 181 10.60 -4.71 9.59
C LEU A 181 11.94 -3.98 9.66
N VAL A 182 11.93 -2.64 9.65
CA VAL A 182 13.14 -1.81 9.81
C VAL A 182 13.84 -2.15 11.12
N ALA A 183 13.13 -2.14 12.25
CA ALA A 183 13.72 -2.46 13.55
C ALA A 183 14.28 -3.88 13.61
N HIS A 184 13.58 -4.86 13.04
CA HIS A 184 14.02 -6.25 13.00
C HIS A 184 15.33 -6.41 12.22
N HIS A 185 15.36 -5.94 10.97
CA HIS A 185 16.49 -6.17 10.07
C HIS A 185 17.72 -5.32 10.41
N THR A 186 17.52 -4.08 10.88
CA THR A 186 18.64 -3.27 11.40
C THR A 186 19.25 -3.87 12.67
N ALA A 187 18.45 -4.48 13.56
CA ALA A 187 18.97 -5.19 14.74
C ALA A 187 19.79 -6.45 14.37
N LEU A 188 19.57 -7.01 13.19
CA LEU A 188 20.39 -8.09 12.62
C LEU A 188 21.66 -7.58 11.93
N GLY A 189 21.87 -6.26 11.89
CA GLY A 189 23.02 -5.64 11.22
C GLY A 189 22.88 -5.55 9.69
N GLU A 190 21.68 -5.74 9.16
CA GLU A 190 21.43 -5.62 7.72
C GLU A 190 21.27 -4.14 7.31
N ASP A 191 21.77 -3.79 6.13
CA ASP A 191 21.37 -2.55 5.45
C ASP A 191 19.93 -2.70 4.94
N VAL A 192 19.09 -1.68 5.15
CA VAL A 192 17.65 -1.73 4.88
C VAL A 192 17.24 -0.62 3.93
N SER A 193 16.56 -0.96 2.83
CA SER A 193 15.85 -0.01 1.99
C SER A 193 14.34 -0.16 2.07
N ILE A 194 13.63 0.92 1.76
CA ILE A 194 12.18 0.91 1.59
C ILE A 194 11.89 1.37 0.17
N SER A 195 11.17 0.55 -0.58
CA SER A 195 10.80 0.81 -1.97
C SER A 195 9.28 0.86 -2.07
N VAL A 196 8.74 1.99 -2.51
CA VAL A 196 7.28 2.19 -2.61
C VAL A 196 6.89 2.26 -4.08
N THR A 197 5.92 1.44 -4.48
CA THR A 197 5.48 1.33 -5.88
C THR A 197 3.97 1.34 -5.99
N GLY A 198 3.47 1.78 -7.13
CA GLY A 198 2.05 1.78 -7.45
C GLY A 198 1.80 2.46 -8.79
N HIS A 199 0.66 2.14 -9.40
CA HIS A 199 0.25 2.68 -10.70
C HIS A 199 -1.13 3.34 -10.59
N SER A 200 -1.39 4.40 -11.37
CA SER A 200 -2.62 5.20 -11.28
C SER A 200 -2.81 5.71 -9.85
N LEU A 201 -3.98 5.49 -9.21
CA LEU A 201 -4.19 5.71 -7.76
C LEU A 201 -3.01 5.24 -6.90
N GLY A 202 -2.48 4.06 -7.19
CA GLY A 202 -1.42 3.46 -6.41
C GLY A 202 -0.16 4.31 -6.43
N SER A 203 0.09 5.07 -7.51
CA SER A 203 1.23 6.00 -7.59
C SER A 203 1.05 7.18 -6.64
N SER A 204 -0.16 7.75 -6.55
CA SER A 204 -0.47 8.81 -5.58
C SER A 204 -0.30 8.33 -4.13
N LEU A 205 -0.82 7.14 -3.81
CA LEU A 205 -0.64 6.52 -2.49
C LEU A 205 0.83 6.15 -2.22
N ALA A 206 1.58 5.76 -3.25
CA ALA A 206 3.00 5.46 -3.12
C ALA A 206 3.79 6.72 -2.75
N ILE A 207 3.52 7.85 -3.41
CA ILE A 207 4.16 9.14 -3.10
C ILE A 207 3.77 9.60 -1.70
N LEU A 208 2.48 9.63 -1.38
CA LEU A 208 1.98 10.05 -0.06
C LEU A 208 2.53 9.16 1.06
N GLY A 209 2.54 7.85 0.85
CA GLY A 209 3.07 6.89 1.82
C GLY A 209 4.58 6.99 1.99
N ALA A 210 5.34 7.20 0.92
CA ALA A 210 6.79 7.42 1.01
C ALA A 210 7.12 8.70 1.78
N TYR A 211 6.36 9.77 1.53
CA TYR A 211 6.47 11.03 2.26
C TYR A 211 6.19 10.83 3.76
N ASP A 212 5.05 10.25 4.13
CA ASP A 212 4.70 10.01 5.54
C ASP A 212 5.68 9.05 6.23
N ILE A 213 6.20 8.01 5.56
CA ILE A 213 7.22 7.13 6.13
C ILE A 213 8.46 7.92 6.55
N ALA A 214 8.92 8.86 5.72
CA ALA A 214 10.08 9.70 6.00
C ALA A 214 9.80 10.71 7.11
N GLU A 215 8.66 11.41 7.07
CA GLU A 215 8.32 12.45 8.04
C GLU A 215 7.92 11.87 9.41
N SER A 216 7.30 10.68 9.43
CA SER A 216 7.00 9.93 10.66
C SER A 216 8.21 9.17 11.21
N ALA A 217 9.39 9.33 10.61
CA ALA A 217 10.63 8.62 10.94
C ALA A 217 10.44 7.09 11.02
N ALA A 218 9.50 6.54 10.26
CA ALA A 218 9.20 5.10 10.27
C ALA A 218 10.30 4.28 9.59
N ASN A 219 11.14 4.94 8.78
CA ASN A 219 12.33 4.40 8.14
C ASN A 219 13.56 4.36 9.06
N LEU A 220 13.48 4.85 10.29
CA LEU A 220 14.59 4.85 11.24
C LEU A 220 14.40 3.74 12.28
N SER A 221 15.48 3.05 12.62
CA SER A 221 15.49 2.23 13.84
C SER A 221 15.55 3.16 15.05
N ASN A 222 14.99 2.76 16.20
CA ASN A 222 14.86 3.57 17.42
C ASN A 222 16.20 4.09 18.02
N GLY A 223 17.34 3.94 17.31
CA GLY A 223 18.67 4.46 17.68
C GLY A 223 19.20 5.60 16.78
N VAL A 224 18.47 6.05 15.74
CA VAL A 224 18.90 7.16 14.88
C VAL A 224 17.86 8.27 14.90
N GLN A 225 17.89 9.11 15.94
CA GLN A 225 17.22 10.42 15.89
C GLN A 225 18.02 11.33 14.93
N ARG A 226 17.33 11.97 13.98
CA ARG A 226 17.92 13.06 13.20
C ARG A 226 18.46 14.12 14.17
N ALA A 227 19.77 14.35 14.15
CA ALA A 227 20.31 15.61 14.64
C ALA A 227 19.64 16.72 13.81
N GLY A 228 18.86 17.57 14.47
CA GLY A 228 18.16 18.67 13.84
C GLY A 228 19.12 19.54 13.05
N VAL A 229 18.69 19.95 11.86
CA VAL A 229 19.23 21.13 11.17
C VAL A 229 18.43 22.33 11.66
#